data_AF-A0A355XQU2-F1
#
_entry.id   AF-A0A355XQU2-F1
#
_cell.length_a   1.000
_cell.length_b   1.000
_cell.length_c   1.000
_cell.angle_alpha   90.00
_cell.angle_beta   90.00
_cell.angle_gamma   90.00
#
_symmetry.space_group_name_H-M   'P 1'
#
loop_
_entity.id
_entity.type
_entity.pdbx_description
1 polymer ?
#
loop_
_entity_poly.entity_id
_entity_poly.type
_entity_poly.pdbx_seq_one_letter_code
_entity_poly.pdbx_strand_id
1 'polypeptide(L)'
;MGGRPFTPKTYDHTVRDWYVESTQPWNTSRYDPYLRLDLMLQQRFYFKRVNMVVFWDFLNVLNIDNPWEYIYLADGTKEMYWQYKTMPVGGVIIEF
;
A
#
# COMPACT_ATOMS: atom_id res chain seq x y z
N MET A 1 -17.93 -3.65 -7.71
CA MET A 1 -17.34 -2.60 -6.84
C MET A 1 -16.48 -3.29 -5.79
N GLY A 2 -15.16 -3.25 -5.92
CA GLY A 2 -14.23 -4.04 -5.08
C GLY A 2 -13.14 -3.24 -4.34
N GLY A 3 -13.10 -1.92 -4.50
CA GLY A 3 -12.10 -1.09 -3.84
C GLY A 3 -12.26 -1.03 -2.32
N ARG A 4 -11.13 -0.80 -1.62
CA ARG A 4 -11.09 -0.69 -0.17
C ARG A 4 -12.03 0.43 0.32
N PRO A 5 -12.92 0.18 1.28
CA PRO A 5 -13.80 1.21 1.81
C PRO A 5 -13.03 2.20 2.68
N PHE A 6 -13.49 3.45 2.70
CA PHE A 6 -12.99 4.51 3.57
C PHE A 6 -14.10 5.50 3.95
N THR A 7 -13.86 6.24 5.03
CA THR A 7 -14.75 7.31 5.50
C THR A 7 -14.20 8.66 5.04
N PRO A 8 -14.91 9.41 4.18
CA PRO A 8 -14.49 10.76 3.80
C PRO A 8 -14.43 11.68 5.02
N LYS A 9 -13.41 12.54 5.07
CA LYS A 9 -13.29 13.62 6.04
C LYS A 9 -13.75 14.94 5.43
N THR A 10 -14.24 15.83 6.28
CA THR A 10 -14.57 17.21 5.94
C THR A 10 -13.53 18.13 6.55
N TYR A 11 -13.15 19.18 5.82
CA TYR A 11 -12.21 20.18 6.32
C TYR A 11 -12.97 21.36 6.93
N ASP A 12 -12.63 21.75 8.16
CA ASP A 12 -13.14 22.96 8.80
C ASP A 12 -12.14 24.11 8.59
N HIS A 13 -12.51 25.14 7.83
CA HIS A 13 -11.67 26.31 7.59
C HIS A 13 -11.48 27.20 8.83
N THR A 14 -12.37 27.09 9.82
CA THR A 14 -12.34 27.88 11.07
C THR A 14 -11.29 27.33 12.03
N VAL A 15 -11.33 26.01 12.25
CA VAL A 15 -10.38 25.30 13.14
C VAL A 15 -9.11 24.88 12.38
N ARG A 16 -9.16 24.88 11.05
CA ARG A 16 -8.10 24.44 10.12
C ARG A 16 -7.71 22.98 10.34
N ASP A 17 -8.71 22.12 10.48
CA ASP A 17 -8.50 20.71 10.75
C ASP A 17 -9.51 19.82 10.01
N TRP A 18 -9.15 18.55 9.84
CA TRP A 18 -9.97 17.53 9.21
C TRP A 18 -10.69 16.71 10.27
N TYR A 19 -12.00 16.56 10.11
CA TYR A 19 -12.81 15.78 11.03
C TYR A 19 -13.78 14.86 10.29
N VAL A 20 -14.32 13.90 11.04
CA VAL A 20 -15.45 13.07 10.63
C VAL A 20 -16.58 13.38 11.60
N GLU A 21 -17.76 13.70 11.08
CA GLU A 21 -18.92 13.98 11.93
C GLU A 21 -19.35 12.72 12.68
N SER A 22 -19.77 12.89 13.93
CA SER A 22 -20.25 11.76 14.75
C SER A 22 -21.50 11.10 14.17
N THR A 23 -22.32 11.87 13.45
CA THR A 23 -23.54 11.41 12.77
C THR A 23 -23.27 10.82 11.40
N GLN A 24 -22.05 10.91 10.87
CA GLN A 24 -21.72 10.44 9.54
C GLN A 24 -21.62 8.90 9.49
N PRO A 25 -22.23 8.25 8.49
CA PRO A 25 -22.04 6.82 8.26
C PRO A 25 -20.59 6.50 7.85
N TRP A 26 -20.05 5.42 8.41
CA TRP A 26 -18.68 4.97 8.18
C TRP A 26 -18.56 4.18 6.88
N ASN A 27 -17.39 4.23 6.23
CA ASN A 27 -17.04 3.36 5.10
C ASN A 27 -17.99 3.46 3.88
N THR A 28 -18.58 4.63 3.67
CA THR A 28 -19.53 4.89 2.57
C THR A 28 -18.87 5.09 1.21
N SER A 29 -17.58 5.48 1.18
CA SER A 29 -16.81 5.66 -0.04
C SER A 29 -15.83 4.53 -0.25
N ARG A 30 -15.37 4.34 -1.49
CA ARG A 30 -14.39 3.32 -1.86
C ARG A 30 -13.34 3.92 -2.78
N TYR A 31 -12.09 3.49 -2.60
CA TYR A 31 -11.04 3.78 -3.55
C TYR A 31 -11.33 3.10 -4.89
N ASP A 32 -10.67 3.58 -5.95
CA ASP A 32 -10.75 2.90 -7.24
C ASP A 32 -10.18 1.49 -7.13
N PRO A 33 -10.85 0.48 -7.72
CA PRO A 33 -10.33 -0.87 -7.74
C PRO A 33 -9.06 -0.91 -8.57
N TYR A 34 -8.06 -1.66 -8.11
CA TYR A 34 -6.83 -1.87 -8.84
C TYR A 34 -6.46 -3.37 -8.85
N LEU A 35 -5.60 -3.73 -9.81
CA LEU A 35 -5.01 -5.05 -9.90
C LEU A 35 -3.49 -4.92 -9.71
N ARG A 36 -2.95 -5.68 -8.76
CA ARG A 36 -1.51 -5.78 -8.51
C ARG A 36 -1.10 -7.24 -8.58
N LEU A 37 -0.05 -7.50 -9.34
CA LEU A 37 0.61 -8.80 -9.42
C LEU A 37 2.02 -8.65 -8.87
N ASP A 38 2.33 -9.43 -7.85
CA ASP A 38 3.65 -9.54 -7.24
C ASP A 38 4.25 -10.90 -7.57
N LEU A 39 5.56 -10.95 -7.81
CA LEU A 39 6.27 -12.19 -8.17
C LEU A 39 7.48 -12.38 -7.25
N MET A 40 7.47 -13.46 -6.48
CA MET A 40 8.60 -13.87 -5.66
C MET A 40 9.30 -15.10 -6.24
N LEU A 41 10.59 -14.99 -6.48
CA LEU A 41 11.48 -16.09 -6.84
C LEU A 41 12.37 -16.41 -5.64
N GLN A 42 12.37 -17.66 -5.21
CA GLN A 42 13.16 -18.11 -4.07
C GLN A 42 13.93 -19.38 -4.43
N GLN A 43 15.22 -19.40 -4.12
CA GLN A 43 16.07 -20.57 -4.26
C GLN A 43 16.74 -20.88 -2.93
N ARG A 44 16.68 -22.16 -2.54
CA ARG A 44 17.34 -22.68 -1.34
C ARG A 44 18.54 -23.54 -1.73
N PHE A 45 19.65 -23.32 -1.06
CA PHE A 45 20.90 -24.07 -1.19
C PHE A 45 21.18 -24.77 0.14
N TYR A 46 21.42 -26.08 0.07
CA TYR A 46 21.73 -26.91 1.23
C TYR A 46 23.23 -27.17 1.27
N PHE A 47 23.90 -26.72 2.34
CA PHE A 47 25.28 -27.06 2.62
C PHE A 47 25.36 -27.93 3.88
N LYS A 48 26.48 -28.63 4.09
CA LYS A 48 26.64 -29.61 5.17
C LYS A 48 26.45 -29.05 6.59
N ARG A 49 26.58 -27.72 6.78
CA ARG A 49 26.54 -27.06 8.09
C ARG A 49 25.67 -25.81 8.14
N VAL A 50 25.18 -25.35 6.99
CA VAL A 50 24.49 -24.07 6.83
C VAL A 50 23.53 -24.22 5.65
N ASN A 51 22.33 -23.65 5.74
CA ASN A 51 21.47 -23.48 4.59
C ASN A 51 21.44 -22.01 4.19
N MET A 52 21.32 -21.76 2.90
CA MET A 52 21.22 -20.41 2.36
C MET A 52 19.94 -20.30 1.52
N VAL A 53 19.17 -19.27 1.75
CA VAL A 53 18.00 -18.93 0.93
C VAL A 53 18.27 -17.59 0.27
N VAL A 54 18.21 -17.56 -1.05
CA VAL A 54 18.26 -16.32 -1.84
C VAL A 54 16.85 -16.07 -2.37
N PHE A 55 16.36 -14.85 -2.22
CA PHE A 55 15.06 -14.47 -2.74
C PHE A 55 15.11 -13.14 -3.49
N TRP A 56 14.21 -13.03 -4.46
CA TRP A 56 13.90 -11.82 -5.22
C TRP A 56 12.39 -11.66 -5.22
N ASP A 57 11.92 -10.50 -4.80
CA ASP A 57 10.51 -10.12 -4.78
C ASP A 57 10.31 -8.92 -5.71
N PHE A 58 9.50 -9.11 -6.74
CA PHE A 58 9.15 -8.08 -7.70
C PHE A 58 7.72 -7.63 -7.41
N LEU A 59 7.60 -6.50 -6.73
CA LEU A 59 6.31 -5.90 -6.45
C LEU A 59 5.75 -5.21 -7.69
N ASN A 60 4.44 -5.28 -7.90
CA ASN A 60 3.69 -4.58 -8.93
C ASN A 60 4.33 -4.73 -10.32
N VAL A 61 4.45 -5.97 -10.78
CA VAL A 61 5.06 -6.32 -12.08
C VAL A 61 4.29 -5.69 -13.26
N LEU A 62 3.01 -5.38 -13.07
CA LEU A 62 2.18 -4.68 -14.06
C LEU A 62 2.44 -3.18 -14.14
N ASN A 63 3.20 -2.60 -13.20
CA ASN A 63 3.57 -1.19 -13.15
C ASN A 63 2.35 -0.23 -13.15
N ILE A 64 1.24 -0.65 -12.52
CA ILE A 64 -0.01 0.12 -12.48
C ILE A 64 0.00 1.07 -11.28
N ASP A 65 -0.56 2.27 -11.46
CA ASP A 65 -0.81 3.22 -10.37
C ASP A 65 -1.93 2.69 -9.45
N ASN A 66 -1.53 2.24 -8.26
CA ASN A 66 -2.45 1.64 -7.30
C ASN A 66 -2.76 2.64 -6.18
N PRO A 67 -4.04 3.04 -5.99
CA PRO A 67 -4.40 3.95 -4.91
C PRO A 67 -4.09 3.29 -3.56
N TRP A 68 -3.43 4.04 -2.68
CA TRP A 68 -3.22 3.64 -1.30
C TRP A 68 -4.25 4.34 -0.42
N GLU A 69 -4.05 5.63 -0.16
CA GLU A 69 -4.86 6.40 0.77
C GLU A 69 -4.88 7.88 0.37
N TYR A 70 -5.90 8.62 0.83
CA TYR A 70 -5.89 10.07 0.69
C TYR A 70 -5.09 10.70 1.83
N ILE A 71 -4.11 11.53 1.49
CA ILE A 71 -3.48 12.43 2.43
C ILE A 71 -4.32 13.70 2.50
N TYR A 72 -4.63 14.12 3.71
CA TYR A 72 -5.43 15.30 4.01
C TYR A 72 -4.48 16.43 4.41
N LEU A 73 -4.33 17.43 3.54
CA LEU A 73 -3.38 18.51 3.70
C LEU A 73 -3.94 19.64 4.56
N ALA A 74 -3.06 20.40 5.22
CA ALA A 74 -3.43 21.48 6.13
C ALA A 74 -4.07 22.69 5.43
N ASP A 75 -4.06 22.74 4.09
CA ASP A 75 -4.73 23.77 3.29
C ASP A 75 -6.18 23.40 2.92
N GLY A 76 -6.65 22.22 3.35
CA GLY A 76 -7.98 21.71 3.02
C GLY A 76 -8.05 20.95 1.70
N THR A 77 -6.94 20.75 1.00
CA THR A 77 -6.87 19.87 -0.16
C THR A 77 -6.57 18.43 0.26
N LYS A 78 -6.97 17.48 -0.58
CA LYS A 78 -6.63 16.06 -0.39
C LYS A 78 -5.94 15.54 -1.64
N GLU A 79 -4.92 14.72 -1.44
CA GLU A 79 -4.15 14.12 -2.52
C GLU A 79 -4.15 12.61 -2.41
N MET A 80 -4.19 11.93 -3.56
CA MET A 80 -4.05 10.48 -3.58
C MET A 80 -2.58 10.12 -3.35
N TYR A 81 -2.32 9.37 -2.29
CA TYR A 81 -1.04 8.70 -2.10
C TYR A 81 -1.07 7.36 -2.83
N TRP A 82 -0.05 7.13 -3.64
CA TRP A 82 0.06 5.96 -4.50
C TRP A 82 1.00 4.93 -3.88
N GLN A 83 0.72 3.65 -4.08
CA GLN A 83 1.67 2.61 -3.74
C GLN A 83 2.89 2.67 -4.67
N TYR A 84 3.99 2.05 -4.22
CA TYR A 84 5.14 1.85 -5.10
C TYR A 84 4.74 1.14 -6.40
N LYS A 85 5.32 1.63 -7.48
CA LYS A 85 5.33 0.99 -8.79
C LYS A 85 6.22 -0.25 -8.75
N THR A 86 6.67 -0.73 -9.91
CA THR A 86 7.54 -1.91 -9.94
C THR A 86 8.79 -1.70 -9.07
N MET A 87 8.92 -2.52 -8.02
CA MET A 87 10.00 -2.42 -7.07
C MET A 87 10.60 -3.81 -6.81
N PRO A 88 11.82 -4.08 -7.31
CA PRO A 88 12.53 -5.30 -6.99
C PRO A 88 13.19 -5.20 -5.61
N VAL A 89 12.99 -6.20 -4.77
CA VAL A 89 13.61 -6.34 -3.45
C VAL A 89 14.29 -7.69 -3.40
N GLY A 90 15.57 -7.73 -3.03
CA GLY A 90 16.35 -8.96 -2.95
C GLY A 90 16.96 -9.15 -1.58
N GLY A 91 17.18 -10.40 -1.19
CA GLY A 91 17.83 -10.71 0.07
C GLY A 91 18.40 -12.12 0.14
N VAL A 92 19.22 -12.34 1.17
CA VAL A 92 19.82 -13.63 1.51
C VAL A 92 19.54 -13.92 2.98
N ILE A 93 19.08 -15.14 3.26
CA ILE A 93 18.87 -15.68 4.61
C ILE A 93 19.89 -16.80 4.81
N ILE A 94 20.60 -16.77 5.93
CA ILE A 94 21.56 -17.80 6.33
C ILE A 94 20.99 -18.51 7.56
N GLU A 95 20.85 -19.83 7.49
CA GLU A 95 20.32 -20.68 8.57
C GLU A 95 21.43 -21.65 9.03
N PHE A 96 21.60 -21.81 10.34
CA PHE A 96 22.66 -22.61 10.97
C PHE A 96 22.10 -23.84 11.67
#